data_AF-A0A0W8CKP0-F1
#
_entry.id   AF-A0A0W8CKP0-F1
#
_cell.length_a   1.000
_cell.length_b   1.000
_cell.length_c   1.000
_cell.angle_alpha   90.00
_cell.angle_beta   90.00
_cell.angle_gamma   90.00
#
_symmetry.space_group_name_H-M   'P 1'
#
loop_
_entity.id
_entity.type
_entity.pdbx_description
1 polymer ?
#
loop_
_entity_poly.entity_id
_entity_poly.type
_entity_poly.pdbx_seq_one_letter_code
_entity_poly.pdbx_strand_id
1 'polypeptide(L)'
;MENKNIASPNEISSNRAAAATRVLESHSAADIRKVDDIDEYEERGGLSKLVTLASKVNPSGTNAVLLGLNKRPDRVFTLFGVGKKLDNKQEVFNWLRFTGKYQAKHGGKDSFPSSNILSLLRSGEKADAKLALLIQSVKQVRDIKELGRNMEKALYSEWFAKKLRPVHIRKLLADSRGSAPDVVKQIVENYAWRYVKLLGEKLTKEELEKLGPPLVVVQGLLKEK
;
A
#
# COMPACT_ATOMS: atom_id res chain seq x y z
N MET A 1 -50.67 55.56 25.74
CA MET A 1 -50.07 56.71 26.45
C MET A 1 -49.62 56.14 27.80
N GLU A 2 -48.37 56.11 28.22
CA GLU A 2 -47.24 57.00 27.97
C GLU A 2 -45.95 56.23 28.33
N ASN A 3 -44.96 56.26 27.43
CA ASN A 3 -43.58 55.82 27.68
C ASN A 3 -42.86 56.87 28.51
N LYS A 4 -42.23 56.48 29.62
CA LYS A 4 -41.01 57.07 30.23
C LYS A 4 -40.40 55.90 31.02
N ASN A 5 -39.12 55.59 31.07
CA ASN A 5 -37.87 56.34 31.05
C ASN A 5 -36.79 55.18 31.07
N ILE A 6 -35.53 55.24 30.67
CA ILE A 6 -34.43 56.08 31.17
C ILE A 6 -33.19 55.81 30.29
N ALA A 7 -32.61 56.92 29.82
CA ALA A 7 -31.19 57.27 29.63
C ALA A 7 -30.11 56.27 29.19
N SER A 8 -29.39 56.68 28.12
CA SER A 8 -27.95 56.43 27.90
C SER A 8 -27.08 57.23 28.88
N PRO A 9 -25.79 56.89 29.04
CA PRO A 9 -24.77 57.61 28.25
C PRO A 9 -23.54 56.77 27.79
N ASN A 10 -22.98 57.18 26.64
CA ASN A 10 -21.56 57.31 26.22
C ASN A 10 -20.49 56.26 26.65
N GLU A 11 -19.44 55.94 25.90
CA GLU A 11 -18.93 56.22 24.55
C GLU A 11 -17.65 55.35 24.36
N ILE A 12 -17.40 54.93 23.12
CA ILE A 12 -16.08 54.84 22.43
C ILE A 12 -15.07 53.70 22.74
N SER A 13 -14.54 53.18 21.62
CA SER A 13 -13.26 52.48 21.35
C SER A 13 -13.27 50.95 21.41
N SER A 14 -13.43 50.24 20.28
CA SER A 14 -12.42 49.94 19.24
C SER A 14 -11.46 48.77 19.58
N ASN A 15 -11.65 47.71 18.80
CA ASN A 15 -10.67 46.76 18.25
C ASN A 15 -10.11 45.56 19.05
N ARG A 16 -10.09 44.45 18.27
CA ARG A 16 -9.21 43.26 18.27
C ARG A 16 -9.57 42.06 19.15
N ALA A 17 -10.09 41.04 18.44
CA ALA A 17 -9.58 39.67 18.35
C ALA A 17 -9.06 39.00 19.63
N ALA A 18 -9.81 38.02 20.15
CA ALA A 18 -9.25 36.79 20.71
C ALA A 18 -10.35 35.74 20.98
N ALA A 19 -10.05 34.50 20.59
CA ALA A 19 -10.46 33.26 21.24
C ALA A 19 -11.97 32.94 21.33
N ALA A 20 -12.51 32.32 20.28
CA ALA A 20 -13.67 31.45 20.44
C ALA A 20 -13.21 30.09 21.01
N THR A 21 -13.40 29.95 22.31
CA THR A 21 -13.13 28.76 23.12
C THR A 21 -13.93 27.56 22.64
N ARG A 22 -13.21 26.47 22.42
CA ARG A 22 -13.67 25.11 22.09
C ARG A 22 -14.58 24.57 23.21
N VAL A 23 -15.87 24.39 22.90
CA VAL A 23 -16.78 23.60 23.74
C VAL A 23 -16.70 22.15 23.27
N LEU A 24 -16.14 21.29 24.12
CA LEU A 24 -16.15 19.83 23.96
C LEU A 24 -17.47 19.31 24.51
N GLU A 25 -18.39 18.93 23.62
CA GLU A 25 -19.57 18.17 23.99
C GLU A 25 -19.22 16.67 23.89
N SER A 26 -19.23 16.00 25.04
CA SER A 26 -18.95 14.58 25.18
C SER A 26 -20.18 13.75 24.81
N HIS A 27 -20.07 12.90 23.79
CA HIS A 27 -20.99 11.78 23.58
C HIS A 27 -20.26 10.45 23.45
N SER A 28 -20.95 9.46 24.00
CA SER A 28 -20.54 8.12 24.41
C SER A 28 -20.23 7.16 23.26
N ALA A 29 -19.56 6.07 23.63
CA ALA A 29 -19.09 4.97 22.80
C ALA A 29 -20.16 4.35 21.89
N ALA A 30 -19.79 4.25 20.61
CA ALA A 30 -20.19 3.29 19.57
C ALA A 30 -20.52 4.01 18.25
N ASP A 31 -19.51 4.30 17.43
CA ASP A 31 -19.57 4.21 15.95
C ASP A 31 -18.22 4.64 15.33
N ILE A 32 -17.25 3.73 15.20
CA ILE A 32 -16.02 4.00 14.45
C ILE A 32 -16.25 3.60 12.99
N ARG A 33 -17.15 4.29 12.28
CA ARG A 33 -17.30 4.18 10.81
C ARG A 33 -17.75 5.48 10.10
N LYS A 34 -17.48 6.66 10.66
CA LYS A 34 -17.71 7.94 9.95
C LYS A 34 -16.59 8.94 10.18
N VAL A 35 -15.48 8.76 9.47
CA VAL A 35 -14.51 9.84 9.23
C VAL A 35 -14.03 9.69 7.80
N ASP A 36 -14.85 10.08 6.83
CA ASP A 36 -14.36 10.40 5.47
C ASP A 36 -15.33 11.30 4.67
N ASP A 37 -16.41 11.82 5.26
CA ASP A 37 -17.30 12.80 4.61
C ASP A 37 -16.78 14.24 4.78
N ILE A 38 -15.55 14.49 4.31
CA ILE A 38 -15.07 15.84 4.01
C ILE A 38 -14.92 15.91 2.50
N ASP A 39 -15.57 16.89 1.87
CA ASP A 39 -15.59 17.07 0.41
C ASP A 39 -14.18 16.98 -0.19
N GLU A 40 -13.97 15.91 -0.96
CA GLU A 40 -12.68 15.51 -1.53
C GLU A 40 -11.99 16.62 -2.35
N TYR A 41 -12.76 17.60 -2.85
CA TYR A 41 -12.27 18.70 -3.65
C TYR A 41 -11.57 19.80 -2.83
N GLU A 42 -12.13 20.22 -1.69
CA GLU A 42 -11.50 21.25 -0.85
C GLU A 42 -10.24 20.71 -0.16
N GLU A 43 -10.29 19.44 0.26
CA GLU A 43 -9.17 18.78 0.90
C GLU A 43 -7.98 18.63 -0.05
N ARG A 44 -8.20 18.27 -1.31
CA ARG A 44 -7.14 18.17 -2.34
C ARG A 44 -6.40 19.49 -2.54
N GLY A 45 -7.12 20.62 -2.52
CA GLY A 45 -6.53 21.95 -2.71
C GLY A 45 -5.59 22.34 -1.57
N GLY A 46 -6.01 22.13 -0.32
CA GLY A 46 -5.19 22.39 0.86
C GLY A 46 -4.01 21.42 1.00
N LEU A 47 -4.26 20.12 0.82
CA LEU A 47 -3.25 19.08 0.93
C LEU A 47 -2.16 19.19 -0.12
N SER A 48 -2.52 19.53 -1.36
CA SER A 48 -1.53 19.71 -2.43
C SER A 48 -0.56 20.84 -2.10
N LYS A 49 -1.03 21.92 -1.47
CA LYS A 49 -0.17 23.02 -1.01
C LYS A 49 0.76 22.58 0.12
N LEU A 50 0.24 21.85 1.12
CA LEU A 50 1.05 21.33 2.24
C LEU A 50 2.10 20.32 1.78
N VAL A 51 1.72 19.41 0.89
CA VAL A 51 2.62 18.43 0.27
C VAL A 51 3.68 19.14 -0.58
N THR A 52 3.29 20.13 -1.37
CA THR A 52 4.24 20.94 -2.17
C THR A 52 5.25 21.63 -1.26
N LEU A 53 4.80 22.26 -0.18
CA LEU A 53 5.69 22.92 0.79
C LEU A 53 6.61 21.92 1.49
N ALA A 54 6.10 20.77 1.92
CA ALA A 54 6.91 19.72 2.55
C ALA A 54 7.95 19.14 1.59
N SER A 55 7.60 18.94 0.32
CA SER A 55 8.50 18.42 -0.72
C SER A 55 9.67 19.36 -1.02
N LYS A 56 9.44 20.69 -0.94
CA LYS A 56 10.49 21.70 -1.11
C LYS A 56 11.55 21.64 -0.01
N VAL A 57 11.18 21.17 1.18
CA VAL A 57 12.10 21.01 2.31
C VAL A 57 12.82 19.66 2.25
N ASN A 58 12.08 18.55 2.06
CA ASN A 58 12.63 17.20 1.83
C ASN A 58 11.49 16.22 1.43
N PRO A 59 11.69 15.29 0.47
CA PRO A 59 10.78 14.17 0.22
C PRO A 59 10.30 13.40 1.47
N SER A 60 11.13 13.27 2.51
CA SER A 60 10.75 12.64 3.79
C SER A 60 9.67 13.42 4.55
N GLY A 61 9.68 14.76 4.45
CA GLY A 61 8.68 15.63 5.08
C GLY A 61 7.28 15.42 4.49
N THR A 62 7.19 15.10 3.20
CA THR A 62 5.92 14.77 2.54
C THR A 62 5.27 13.53 3.16
N ASN A 63 6.06 12.48 3.41
CA ASN A 63 5.56 11.26 4.05
C ASN A 63 5.11 11.52 5.49
N ALA A 64 5.83 12.35 6.24
CA ALA A 64 5.46 12.68 7.62
C ALA A 64 4.11 13.42 7.68
N VAL A 65 3.89 14.41 6.80
CA VAL A 65 2.61 15.14 6.71
C VAL A 65 1.46 14.20 6.36
N LEU A 66 1.62 13.38 5.31
CA LEU A 66 0.57 12.46 4.88
C LEU A 66 0.24 11.39 5.93
N LEU A 67 1.26 10.89 6.64
CA LEU A 67 1.06 9.96 7.75
C LEU A 67 0.40 10.65 8.95
N GLY A 68 0.76 11.89 9.26
CA GLY A 68 0.13 12.70 10.31
C GLY A 68 -1.36 12.91 10.07
N LEU A 69 -1.72 13.10 8.81
CA LEU A 69 -3.10 13.23 8.33
C LEU A 69 -3.82 11.88 8.14
N ASN A 70 -3.21 10.77 8.57
CA ASN A 70 -3.73 9.40 8.46
C ASN A 70 -4.20 9.02 7.04
N LYS A 71 -3.57 9.58 6.00
CA LYS A 71 -3.97 9.27 4.61
C LYS A 71 -3.68 7.83 4.27
N ARG A 72 -4.69 7.13 3.76
CA ARG A 72 -4.56 5.73 3.35
C ARG A 72 -3.68 5.59 2.10
N PRO A 73 -2.91 4.50 1.95
CA PRO A 73 -2.02 4.31 0.82
C PRO A 73 -2.68 4.40 -0.57
N ASP A 74 -3.93 3.96 -0.74
CA ASP A 74 -4.69 4.05 -1.99
C ASP A 74 -5.02 5.50 -2.38
N ARG A 75 -5.33 6.35 -1.39
CA ARG A 75 -5.55 7.79 -1.63
C ARG A 75 -4.24 8.48 -2.00
N VAL A 76 -3.14 8.13 -1.34
CA VAL A 76 -1.80 8.66 -1.67
C VAL A 76 -1.32 8.19 -3.05
N PHE A 77 -1.62 6.94 -3.41
CA PHE A 77 -1.34 6.38 -4.74
C PHE A 77 -2.01 7.21 -5.84
N THR A 78 -3.27 7.56 -5.61
CA THR A 78 -4.09 8.38 -6.52
C THR A 78 -3.60 9.82 -6.57
N LEU A 79 -3.35 10.43 -5.40
CA LEU A 79 -2.91 11.82 -5.26
C LEU A 79 -1.60 12.09 -6.02
N PHE A 80 -0.63 11.18 -5.92
CA PHE A 80 0.64 11.31 -6.65
C PHE A 80 0.60 10.77 -8.08
N GLY A 81 -0.53 10.21 -8.51
CA GLY A 81 -0.68 9.63 -9.83
C GLY A 81 0.30 8.48 -10.09
N VAL A 82 0.65 7.71 -9.06
CA VAL A 82 1.64 6.62 -9.14
C VAL A 82 1.21 5.59 -10.19
N GLY A 83 -0.09 5.29 -10.28
CA GLY A 83 -0.65 4.38 -11.29
C GLY A 83 -0.44 4.84 -12.74
N LYS A 84 -0.30 6.15 -12.98
CA LYS A 84 0.01 6.71 -14.31
C LYS A 84 1.52 6.69 -14.61
N LYS A 85 2.35 6.38 -13.60
CA LYS A 85 3.80 6.45 -13.63
C LYS A 85 4.42 5.14 -13.11
N LEU A 86 3.79 3.99 -13.36
CA LEU A 86 4.28 2.71 -12.86
C LEU A 86 5.67 2.33 -13.41
N ASP A 87 6.03 2.85 -14.59
CA ASP A 87 7.38 2.69 -15.15
C ASP A 87 8.42 3.57 -14.44
N ASN A 88 7.99 4.58 -13.67
CA ASN A 88 8.88 5.37 -12.82
C ASN A 88 9.11 4.67 -11.48
N LYS A 89 10.19 3.89 -11.43
CA LYS A 89 10.61 3.12 -10.25
C LYS A 89 10.75 3.99 -8.98
N GLN A 90 11.20 5.23 -9.10
CA GLN A 90 11.40 6.11 -7.94
C GLN A 90 10.07 6.48 -7.29
N GLU A 91 9.06 6.83 -8.09
CA GLU A 91 7.71 7.17 -7.59
C GLU A 91 7.04 5.98 -6.92
N VAL A 92 7.11 4.81 -7.56
CA VAL A 92 6.57 3.56 -7.00
C VAL A 92 7.27 3.23 -5.68
N PHE A 93 8.59 3.38 -5.59
CA PHE A 93 9.36 3.05 -4.38
C PHE A 93 9.07 4.04 -3.25
N ASN A 94 8.91 5.33 -3.57
CA ASN A 94 8.53 6.34 -2.59
C ASN A 94 7.13 6.07 -2.01
N TRP A 95 6.18 5.68 -2.86
CA TRP A 95 4.85 5.26 -2.41
C TRP A 95 4.90 3.97 -1.57
N LEU A 96 5.68 2.97 -1.96
CA LEU A 96 5.86 1.75 -1.15
C LEU A 96 6.49 2.03 0.22
N ARG A 97 7.44 2.97 0.30
CA ARG A 97 7.99 3.45 1.58
C ARG A 97 6.91 4.09 2.44
N PHE A 98 6.06 4.93 1.85
CA PHE A 98 4.91 5.49 2.54
C PHE A 98 3.99 4.38 3.07
N THR A 99 3.63 3.41 2.22
CA THR A 99 2.77 2.27 2.58
C THR A 99 3.36 1.44 3.73
N GLY A 100 4.67 1.16 3.72
CA GLY A 100 5.34 0.46 4.80
C GLY A 100 5.28 1.23 6.13
N LYS A 101 5.48 2.55 6.10
CA LYS A 101 5.33 3.42 7.29
C LYS A 101 3.88 3.48 7.78
N TYR A 102 2.93 3.53 6.87
CA TYR A 102 1.50 3.47 7.19
C TYR A 102 1.17 2.16 7.90
N GLN A 103 1.60 1.02 7.36
CA GLN A 103 1.42 -0.27 8.00
C GLN A 103 2.01 -0.31 9.41
N ALA A 104 3.24 0.16 9.59
CA ALA A 104 3.87 0.21 10.91
C ALA A 104 3.08 1.06 11.93
N LYS A 105 2.46 2.16 11.49
CA LYS A 105 1.66 3.04 12.35
C LYS A 105 0.28 2.46 12.69
N HIS A 106 -0.33 1.68 11.80
CA HIS A 106 -1.75 1.31 11.89
C HIS A 106 -2.00 -0.17 12.24
N GLY A 107 -1.05 -0.83 12.92
CA GLY A 107 -1.25 -2.22 13.38
C GLY A 107 -0.67 -3.29 12.46
N GLY A 108 0.27 -2.93 11.59
CA GLY A 108 1.05 -3.85 10.77
C GLY A 108 0.43 -4.12 9.40
N LYS A 109 0.81 -5.28 8.84
CA LYS A 109 0.48 -5.69 7.45
C LYS A 109 -1.02 -5.72 7.13
N ASP A 110 -1.88 -5.94 8.13
CA ASP A 110 -3.32 -6.10 7.94
C ASP A 110 -4.05 -4.76 7.78
N SER A 111 -3.43 -3.65 8.20
CA SER A 111 -3.97 -2.30 8.00
C SER A 111 -4.02 -1.86 6.53
N PHE A 112 -3.12 -2.41 5.70
CA PHE A 112 -3.17 -2.27 4.25
C PHE A 112 -2.57 -3.52 3.61
N PRO A 113 -3.37 -4.57 3.38
CA PRO A 113 -2.88 -5.88 2.95
C PRO A 113 -2.09 -5.84 1.65
N SER A 114 -1.12 -6.76 1.49
CA SER A 114 -0.33 -6.86 0.27
C SER A 114 -1.17 -7.12 -0.98
N SER A 115 -2.33 -7.77 -0.87
CA SER A 115 -3.29 -7.92 -1.98
C SER A 115 -3.78 -6.57 -2.52
N ASN A 116 -4.03 -5.59 -1.65
CA ASN A 116 -4.41 -4.24 -2.06
C ASN A 116 -3.26 -3.53 -2.79
N ILE A 117 -2.03 -3.70 -2.29
CA ILE A 117 -0.82 -3.16 -2.94
C ILE A 117 -0.66 -3.76 -4.34
N LEU A 118 -0.77 -5.08 -4.47
CA LEU A 118 -0.68 -5.77 -5.76
C LEU A 118 -1.78 -5.29 -6.71
N SER A 119 -3.02 -5.16 -6.23
CA SER A 119 -4.15 -4.68 -7.04
C SER A 119 -3.88 -3.28 -7.62
N LEU A 120 -3.39 -2.33 -6.80
CA LEU A 120 -3.08 -0.97 -7.27
C LEU A 120 -1.93 -0.92 -8.28
N LEU A 121 -0.93 -1.79 -8.12
CA LEU A 121 0.23 -1.86 -9.01
C LEU A 121 -0.04 -2.69 -10.28
N ARG A 122 -1.12 -3.47 -10.31
CA ARG A 122 -1.46 -4.37 -11.43
C ARG A 122 -2.02 -3.53 -12.58
N SER A 123 -1.21 -3.30 -13.60
CA SER A 123 -1.62 -2.49 -14.76
C SER A 123 -1.09 -3.04 -16.09
N GLY A 124 -1.96 -3.00 -17.10
CA GLY A 124 -1.65 -3.32 -18.50
C GLY A 124 -1.37 -4.80 -18.79
N GLU A 125 -0.83 -5.04 -19.98
CA GLU A 125 -0.41 -6.38 -20.38
C GLU A 125 0.77 -6.89 -19.56
N LYS A 126 0.80 -8.21 -19.33
CA LYS A 126 1.85 -8.90 -18.58
C LYS A 126 2.04 -8.33 -17.15
N ALA A 127 0.95 -7.84 -16.55
CA ALA A 127 0.97 -7.20 -15.24
C ALA A 127 1.60 -8.10 -14.15
N ASP A 128 1.28 -9.39 -14.13
CA ASP A 128 1.86 -10.32 -13.14
C ASP A 128 3.38 -10.50 -13.31
N ALA A 129 3.90 -10.45 -14.55
CA ALA A 129 5.33 -10.54 -14.81
C ALA A 129 6.04 -9.28 -14.31
N LYS A 130 5.50 -8.10 -14.67
CA LYS A 130 6.01 -6.80 -14.22
C LYS A 130 5.98 -6.68 -12.69
N LEU A 131 4.89 -7.12 -12.07
CA LEU A 131 4.76 -7.16 -10.61
C LEU A 131 5.84 -8.03 -9.97
N ALA A 132 6.07 -9.24 -10.48
CA ALA A 132 7.09 -10.14 -9.93
C ALA A 132 8.50 -9.52 -10.00
N LEU A 133 8.85 -8.89 -11.13
CA LEU A 133 10.14 -8.20 -11.31
C LEU A 133 10.27 -6.96 -10.40
N LEU A 134 9.19 -6.17 -10.28
CA LEU A 134 9.12 -5.03 -9.38
C LEU A 134 9.35 -5.48 -7.93
N ILE A 135 8.68 -6.54 -7.50
CA ILE A 135 8.82 -7.12 -6.15
C ILE A 135 10.25 -7.58 -5.89
N GLN A 136 10.92 -8.23 -6.84
CA GLN A 136 12.33 -8.58 -6.68
C GLN A 136 13.20 -7.33 -6.50
N SER A 137 12.94 -6.26 -7.25
CA SER A 137 13.66 -5.00 -7.08
C SER A 137 13.42 -4.38 -5.69
N VAL A 138 12.19 -4.42 -5.18
CA VAL A 138 11.82 -3.90 -3.85
C VAL A 138 12.54 -4.67 -2.75
N LYS A 139 12.67 -5.99 -2.88
CA LYS A 139 13.37 -6.85 -1.90
C LYS A 139 14.87 -6.54 -1.76
N GLN A 140 15.47 -5.81 -2.72
CA GLN A 140 16.86 -5.37 -2.63
C GLN A 140 17.02 -4.05 -1.86
N VAL A 141 15.94 -3.33 -1.58
CA VAL A 141 16.00 -2.05 -0.86
C VAL A 141 15.79 -2.27 0.62
N ARG A 142 16.79 -1.92 1.43
CA ARG A 142 16.86 -2.25 2.87
C ARG A 142 15.61 -1.86 3.67
N ASP A 143 15.04 -0.67 3.45
CA ASP A 143 13.93 -0.10 4.22
C ASP A 143 12.55 -0.65 3.84
N ILE A 144 12.38 -1.18 2.63
CA ILE A 144 11.12 -1.76 2.14
C ILE A 144 11.23 -3.26 1.81
N LYS A 145 12.34 -3.90 2.18
CA LYS A 145 12.61 -5.31 1.94
C LYS A 145 11.53 -6.24 2.48
N GLU A 146 11.06 -5.97 3.71
CA GLU A 146 10.01 -6.78 4.33
C GLU A 146 8.67 -6.61 3.62
N LEU A 147 8.33 -5.39 3.19
CA LEU A 147 7.15 -5.16 2.37
C LEU A 147 7.21 -5.95 1.06
N GLY A 148 8.36 -5.94 0.39
CA GLY A 148 8.62 -6.75 -0.80
C GLY A 148 8.45 -8.25 -0.56
N ARG A 149 8.93 -8.78 0.58
CA ARG A 149 8.71 -10.19 0.97
C ARG A 149 7.23 -10.52 1.18
N ASN A 150 6.46 -9.61 1.76
CA ASN A 150 5.03 -9.80 1.97
C ASN A 150 4.24 -9.74 0.66
N MET A 151 4.60 -8.83 -0.25
CA MET A 151 4.07 -8.78 -1.61
C MET A 151 4.38 -10.06 -2.39
N GLU A 152 5.61 -10.59 -2.30
CA GLU A 152 6.00 -11.85 -2.94
C GLU A 152 5.14 -13.02 -2.44
N LYS A 153 4.96 -13.15 -1.12
CA LYS A 153 4.10 -14.19 -0.52
C LYS A 153 2.66 -14.09 -1.00
N ALA A 154 2.12 -12.87 -1.09
CA ALA A 154 0.76 -12.63 -1.59
C ALA A 154 0.63 -13.02 -3.07
N LEU A 155 1.56 -12.58 -3.91
CA LEU A 155 1.56 -12.90 -5.35
C LEU A 155 1.65 -14.41 -5.60
N TYR A 156 2.52 -15.12 -4.87
CA TYR A 156 2.63 -16.57 -4.99
C TYR A 156 1.38 -17.31 -4.52
N SER A 157 0.70 -16.79 -3.50
CA SER A 157 -0.56 -17.36 -3.03
C SER A 157 -1.67 -17.17 -4.08
N GLU A 158 -1.71 -16.02 -4.77
CA GLU A 158 -2.62 -15.78 -5.89
C GLU A 158 -2.35 -16.71 -7.07
N TRP A 159 -1.08 -16.87 -7.47
CA TRP A 159 -0.71 -17.80 -8.55
C TRP A 159 -1.08 -19.24 -8.23
N PHE A 160 -0.86 -19.66 -6.98
CA PHE A 160 -1.23 -21.00 -6.53
C PHE A 160 -2.75 -21.20 -6.54
N ALA A 161 -3.52 -20.20 -6.07
CA ALA A 161 -4.98 -20.26 -6.11
C ALA A 161 -5.52 -20.34 -7.55
N LYS A 162 -4.82 -19.70 -8.51
CA LYS A 162 -5.08 -19.80 -9.95
C LYS A 162 -4.54 -21.10 -10.59
N LYS A 163 -4.02 -22.04 -9.79
CA LYS A 163 -3.44 -23.33 -10.24
C LYS A 163 -2.25 -23.18 -11.19
N LEU A 164 -1.52 -22.07 -11.10
CA LEU A 164 -0.32 -21.84 -11.92
C LEU A 164 0.86 -22.61 -11.33
N ARG A 165 1.35 -23.63 -12.03
CA ARG A 165 2.63 -24.29 -11.72
C ARG A 165 3.86 -23.41 -12.05
N PRO A 166 5.04 -23.67 -11.45
CA PRO A 166 6.29 -22.97 -11.75
C PRO A 166 6.65 -22.89 -13.24
N VAL A 167 6.35 -23.92 -14.04
CA VAL A 167 6.55 -23.89 -15.50
C VAL A 167 5.75 -22.76 -16.19
N HIS A 168 4.53 -22.49 -15.75
CA HIS A 168 3.71 -21.41 -16.31
C HIS A 168 4.29 -20.04 -15.95
N ILE A 169 4.77 -19.89 -14.71
CA ILE A 169 5.42 -18.66 -14.25
C ILE A 169 6.70 -18.41 -15.04
N ARG A 170 7.49 -19.45 -15.29
CA ARG A 170 8.68 -19.35 -16.14
C ARG A 170 8.35 -18.87 -17.54
N LYS A 171 7.33 -19.44 -18.19
CA LYS A 171 6.85 -19.02 -19.53
C LYS A 171 6.38 -17.56 -19.50
N LEU A 172 5.54 -17.21 -18.53
CA LEU A 172 5.03 -15.85 -18.32
C LEU A 172 6.15 -14.80 -18.13
N LEU A 173 7.22 -15.14 -17.42
CA LEU A 173 8.35 -14.24 -17.18
C LEU A 173 9.32 -14.16 -18.36
N ALA A 174 9.52 -15.26 -19.10
CA ALA A 174 10.36 -15.29 -20.30
C ALA A 174 9.81 -14.36 -21.39
N ASP A 175 8.48 -14.24 -21.47
CA ASP A 175 7.81 -13.36 -22.43
C ASP A 175 7.88 -11.87 -22.04
N SER A 176 8.37 -11.53 -20.84
CA SER A 176 8.42 -10.15 -20.35
C SER A 176 9.75 -9.47 -20.70
N ARG A 177 9.68 -8.28 -21.32
CA ARG A 177 10.86 -7.43 -21.53
C ARG A 177 11.48 -7.04 -20.19
N GLY A 178 12.81 -7.04 -20.11
CA GLY A 178 13.56 -6.67 -18.89
C GLY A 178 13.76 -7.80 -17.88
N SER A 179 13.29 -9.02 -18.17
CA SER A 179 13.54 -10.22 -17.39
C SER A 179 14.98 -10.70 -17.57
N ALA A 180 15.88 -10.39 -16.64
CA ALA A 180 17.22 -11.01 -16.63
C ALA A 180 17.09 -12.52 -16.29
N PRO A 181 17.78 -13.43 -17.00
CA PRO A 181 17.58 -14.89 -16.83
C PRO A 181 17.78 -15.39 -15.40
N ASP A 182 18.73 -14.81 -14.67
CA ASP A 182 19.03 -15.07 -13.27
C ASP A 182 17.87 -14.66 -12.35
N VAL A 183 17.28 -13.48 -12.57
CA VAL A 183 16.10 -13.01 -11.82
C VAL A 183 14.90 -13.91 -12.08
N VAL A 184 14.67 -14.32 -13.33
CA VAL A 184 13.60 -15.27 -13.67
C VAL A 184 13.80 -16.60 -12.95
N LYS A 185 15.03 -17.16 -13.01
CA LYS A 185 15.38 -18.39 -12.31
C LYS A 185 15.10 -18.27 -10.82
N GLN A 186 15.50 -17.17 -10.19
CA GLN A 186 15.26 -16.93 -8.77
C GLN A 186 13.77 -16.86 -8.42
N ILE A 187 12.95 -16.15 -9.21
CA ILE A 187 11.49 -16.05 -8.97
C ILE A 187 10.85 -17.43 -9.08
N VAL A 188 11.18 -18.19 -10.12
CA VAL A 188 10.60 -19.51 -10.38
C VAL A 188 11.01 -20.51 -9.30
N GLU A 189 12.26 -20.48 -8.84
CA GLU A 189 12.75 -21.32 -7.74
C GLU A 189 12.06 -20.97 -6.41
N ASN A 190 11.98 -19.67 -6.06
CA ASN A 190 11.27 -19.24 -4.86
C ASN A 190 9.79 -19.63 -4.89
N TYR A 191 9.17 -19.51 -6.06
CA TYR A 191 7.78 -19.91 -6.24
C TYR A 191 7.61 -21.42 -6.12
N ALA A 192 8.50 -22.24 -6.70
CA ALA A 192 8.44 -23.69 -6.59
C ALA A 192 8.51 -24.15 -5.12
N TRP A 193 9.40 -23.57 -4.32
CA TRP A 193 9.45 -23.84 -2.87
C TRP A 193 8.15 -23.44 -2.16
N ARG A 194 7.61 -22.25 -2.46
CA ARG A 194 6.34 -21.82 -1.89
C ARG A 194 5.17 -22.70 -2.34
N TYR A 195 5.18 -23.15 -3.59
CA TYR A 195 4.17 -24.03 -4.17
C TYR A 195 4.11 -25.36 -3.42
N VAL A 196 5.26 -26.01 -3.19
CA VAL A 196 5.33 -27.26 -2.41
C VAL A 196 4.86 -27.04 -0.97
N LYS A 197 5.23 -25.91 -0.35
CA LYS A 197 4.72 -25.57 0.99
C LYS A 197 3.19 -25.42 1.00
N LEU A 198 2.62 -24.73 0.01
CA LEU A 198 1.17 -24.54 -0.12
C LEU A 198 0.42 -25.85 -0.44
N LEU A 199 1.05 -26.79 -1.17
CA LEU A 199 0.54 -28.16 -1.31
C LEU A 199 0.51 -28.87 0.05
N GLY A 200 1.59 -28.77 0.84
CA GLY A 200 1.66 -29.32 2.19
C GLY A 200 0.62 -28.78 3.17
N GLU A 201 0.19 -27.54 2.97
CA GLU A 201 -0.89 -26.91 3.76
C GLU A 201 -2.30 -27.41 3.34
N LYS A 202 -2.44 -28.08 2.18
CA LYS A 202 -3.74 -28.48 1.61
C LYS A 202 -3.96 -29.98 1.47
N LEU A 203 -2.89 -30.74 1.24
CA LEU A 203 -2.94 -32.17 0.97
C LEU A 203 -2.96 -32.98 2.27
N THR A 204 -3.52 -34.18 2.21
CA THR A 204 -3.40 -35.13 3.33
C THR A 204 -1.96 -35.66 3.44
N LYS A 205 -1.65 -36.30 4.56
CA LYS A 205 -0.33 -36.90 4.78
C LYS A 205 -0.01 -37.97 3.73
N GLU A 206 -0.98 -38.79 3.35
CA GLU A 206 -0.84 -39.86 2.36
C GLU A 206 -0.60 -39.30 0.95
N GLU A 207 -1.26 -38.19 0.61
CA GLU A 207 -1.04 -37.48 -0.65
C GLU A 207 0.36 -36.85 -0.71
N LEU A 208 0.85 -36.32 0.41
CA LEU A 208 2.21 -35.78 0.51
C LEU A 208 3.29 -36.86 0.38
N GLU A 209 3.08 -38.03 0.98
CA GLU A 209 4.00 -39.16 0.88
C GLU A 209 4.15 -39.63 -0.57
N LYS A 210 3.06 -39.60 -1.36
CA LYS A 210 3.09 -39.93 -2.80
C LYS A 210 3.87 -38.94 -3.66
N LEU A 211 3.94 -37.67 -3.24
CA LEU A 211 4.73 -36.65 -3.95
C LEU A 211 6.24 -36.83 -3.73
N GLY A 212 6.64 -37.48 -2.64
CA GLY A 212 8.03 -37.66 -2.26
C GLY A 212 8.65 -36.43 -1.59
N PRO A 213 9.96 -36.44 -1.33
CA PRO A 213 10.64 -35.38 -0.58
C PRO A 213 10.49 -34.00 -1.25
N PRO A 214 10.32 -32.90 -0.48
CA PRO A 214 10.13 -31.55 -1.05
C PRO A 214 11.17 -31.14 -2.09
N LEU A 215 12.45 -31.48 -1.88
CA LEU A 215 13.51 -31.19 -2.83
C LEU A 215 13.32 -31.90 -4.17
N VAL A 216 12.88 -33.16 -4.15
CA VAL A 216 12.61 -33.95 -5.37
C VAL A 216 11.44 -33.33 -6.13
N VAL A 217 10.36 -32.96 -5.42
CA VAL A 217 9.21 -32.29 -6.02
C VAL A 217 9.61 -30.96 -6.67
N VAL A 218 10.38 -30.12 -5.97
CA VAL A 218 10.89 -28.85 -6.52
C VAL A 218 11.73 -29.09 -7.78
N GLN A 219 12.69 -30.01 -7.75
CA GLN A 219 13.50 -30.33 -8.93
C GLN A 219 12.65 -30.82 -10.10
N GLY A 220 11.62 -31.63 -9.84
CA GLY A 220 10.65 -32.05 -10.83
C GLY A 220 9.93 -30.86 -11.47
N LEU A 221 9.33 -29.99 -10.65
CA LEU A 221 8.61 -28.79 -11.10
C LEU A 221 9.50 -27.85 -11.93
N LEU A 222 10.78 -27.74 -11.60
CA LEU A 222 11.73 -26.92 -12.36
C LEU A 222 12.12 -27.53 -13.71
N LYS A 223 12.09 -28.86 -13.84
CA LYS A 223 12.45 -29.59 -15.07
C LYS A 223 11.27 -29.81 -16.04
N GLU A 224 10.04 -29.56 -15.61
CA GLU A 224 8.85 -29.63 -16.48
C GLU A 224 9.07 -28.79 -17.75
N LYS A 225 8.68 -29.29 -18.93
CA LYS A 225 8.79 -28.57 -20.22
C LYS A 225 7.50 -27.81 -20.55
#